data_AF-A0A0B7IKN6-F1
#
_entry.id   AF-A0A0B7IKN6-F1
#
_cell.length_a   1.000
_cell.length_b   1.000
_cell.length_c   1.000
_cell.angle_alpha   90.00
_cell.angle_beta   90.00
_cell.angle_gamma   90.00
#
_symmetry.space_group_name_H-M   'P 1'
#
loop_
_entity.id
_entity.type
_entity.pdbx_description
1 polymer ?
#
loop_
_entity_poly.entity_id
_entity_poly.type
_entity_poly.pdbx_seq_one_letter_code
_entity_poly.pdbx_strand_id
1 'polypeptide(L)'
;MIFKAPYPRVTMTEAIQKFTGFDITGKTEKELFDFAKSIGIEVDDTMGKGKLIDEIFGEKCEGNFIQPTFITDYPKEMSPLTKEHRNDPNLTERFELMVCGKEIANAYSELNDPIDQRERFEAQMALSERGDDEAMFIDQDFLRALEFGMPPTSGLGIGMDRLIMFLTNNESIQEVLFFPQMKPEAKVTQSVELNEDEKMVFEILQKAETLPLEDLKTQSGLSNKKWDKTIKGLTSKKVASVEKQGDNLLVKLV
;
A
#
# COMPACT_ATOMS: atom_id res chain seq x y z
N MET A 1 -19.25 -15.27 -18.29
CA MET A 1 -18.62 -16.09 -17.23
C MET A 1 -19.59 -17.15 -16.75
N ILE A 2 -19.15 -18.35 -16.36
CA ILE A 2 -20.04 -19.42 -15.88
C ILE A 2 -19.69 -19.71 -14.42
N PHE A 3 -20.59 -19.35 -13.50
CA PHE A 3 -20.45 -19.60 -12.05
C PHE A 3 -21.00 -20.98 -11.63
N LYS A 4 -21.01 -21.95 -12.55
CA LYS A 4 -21.52 -23.29 -12.26
C LYS A 4 -20.45 -24.08 -11.50
N ALA A 5 -20.74 -24.41 -10.25
CA ALA A 5 -19.92 -25.31 -9.44
C ALA A 5 -19.94 -26.76 -10.00
N PRO A 6 -18.91 -27.58 -9.71
CA PRO A 6 -17.70 -27.25 -8.94
C PRO A 6 -16.68 -26.45 -9.73
N TYR A 7 -15.97 -25.54 -9.05
CA TYR A 7 -14.87 -24.78 -9.65
C TYR A 7 -13.59 -25.63 -9.73
N PRO A 8 -12.75 -25.45 -10.76
CA PRO A 8 -11.44 -26.08 -10.83
C PRO A 8 -10.58 -25.71 -9.62
N ARG A 9 -9.71 -26.64 -9.22
CA ARG A 9 -8.68 -26.44 -8.21
C ARG A 9 -7.34 -26.68 -8.88
N VAL A 10 -6.40 -25.75 -8.69
CA VAL A 10 -5.07 -25.80 -9.28
C VAL A 10 -4.10 -25.37 -8.18
N THR A 11 -3.02 -26.12 -7.98
CA THR A 11 -2.02 -25.69 -6.99
C THR A 11 -1.22 -24.47 -7.50
N MET A 12 -0.66 -23.68 -6.59
CA MET A 12 0.25 -22.57 -6.92
C MET A 12 1.38 -23.04 -7.87
N THR A 13 2.02 -24.16 -7.53
CA THR A 13 3.08 -24.77 -8.35
C THR A 13 2.59 -25.15 -9.75
N GLU A 14 1.44 -25.83 -9.85
CA GLU A 14 0.87 -26.22 -11.15
C GLU A 14 0.52 -25.00 -12.01
N ALA A 15 0.00 -23.93 -11.40
CA ALA A 15 -0.33 -22.69 -12.10
C ALA A 15 0.92 -22.06 -12.72
N ILE A 16 1.97 -21.85 -11.91
CA ILE A 16 3.23 -21.27 -12.37
C ILE A 16 3.87 -22.16 -13.44
N GLN A 17 3.93 -23.46 -13.21
CA GLN A 17 4.50 -24.39 -14.19
C GLN A 17 3.74 -24.37 -15.51
N LYS A 18 2.41 -24.28 -15.48
CA LYS A 18 1.57 -24.23 -16.68
C LYS A 18 1.80 -22.97 -17.51
N PHE A 19 1.89 -21.80 -16.88
CA PHE A 19 1.96 -20.52 -17.60
C PHE A 19 3.39 -20.05 -17.90
N THR A 20 4.37 -20.54 -17.15
CA THR A 20 5.77 -20.12 -17.28
C THR A 20 6.73 -21.23 -17.70
N GLY A 21 6.31 -22.51 -17.57
CA GLY A 21 7.16 -23.67 -17.82
C GLY A 21 8.15 -23.99 -16.68
N PHE A 22 8.14 -23.20 -15.59
CA PHE A 22 9.08 -23.35 -14.48
C PHE A 22 8.42 -24.01 -13.27
N ASP A 23 9.08 -25.04 -12.73
CA ASP A 23 8.66 -25.71 -11.50
C ASP A 23 9.38 -25.09 -10.29
N ILE A 24 8.60 -24.52 -9.38
CA ILE A 24 9.07 -23.87 -8.16
C ILE A 24 9.40 -24.85 -7.03
N THR A 25 9.06 -26.14 -7.18
CA THR A 25 9.22 -27.16 -6.14
C THR A 25 10.70 -27.29 -5.74
N GLY A 26 10.97 -27.13 -4.44
CA GLY A 26 12.32 -27.26 -3.87
C GLY A 26 13.32 -26.20 -4.32
N LYS A 27 12.88 -25.15 -5.01
CA LYS A 27 13.75 -24.08 -5.50
C LYS A 27 14.25 -23.17 -4.38
N THR A 28 15.50 -22.74 -4.54
CA THR A 28 16.14 -21.75 -3.66
C THR A 28 15.69 -20.33 -4.00
N GLU A 29 15.82 -19.40 -3.05
CA GLU A 29 15.56 -17.96 -3.27
C GLU A 29 16.30 -17.43 -4.50
N LYS A 30 17.58 -17.82 -4.66
CA LYS A 30 18.39 -17.43 -5.81
C LYS A 30 17.84 -17.95 -7.15
N GLU A 31 17.45 -19.22 -7.22
CA GLU A 31 16.90 -19.78 -8.46
C GLU A 31 15.59 -19.09 -8.86
N LEU A 32 14.74 -18.74 -7.88
CA LEU A 32 13.49 -18.02 -8.11
C LEU A 32 13.74 -16.59 -8.57
N PHE A 33 14.70 -15.90 -7.95
CA PHE A 33 15.12 -14.55 -8.32
C PHE A 33 15.68 -14.50 -9.75
N ASP A 34 16.61 -15.41 -10.07
CA ASP A 34 17.21 -15.51 -11.40
C ASP A 34 16.13 -15.81 -12.45
N PHE A 35 15.16 -16.67 -12.11
CA PHE A 35 14.04 -16.97 -12.99
C PHE A 35 13.12 -15.76 -13.20
N ALA A 36 12.67 -15.10 -12.13
CA ALA A 36 11.81 -13.91 -12.19
C ALA A 36 12.43 -12.81 -13.07
N LYS A 37 13.73 -12.53 -12.90
CA LYS A 37 14.47 -11.60 -13.76
C LYS A 37 14.51 -12.04 -15.21
N SER A 38 14.71 -13.33 -15.48
CA SER A 38 14.78 -13.85 -16.86
C SER A 38 13.48 -13.68 -17.66
N ILE A 39 12.34 -13.59 -16.98
CA ILE A 39 11.01 -13.38 -17.57
C ILE A 39 10.50 -11.93 -17.43
N GLY A 40 11.38 -11.01 -17.04
CA GLY A 40 11.14 -9.58 -17.00
C GLY A 40 10.25 -9.10 -15.85
N ILE A 41 10.23 -9.81 -14.73
CA ILE A 41 9.56 -9.36 -13.49
C ILE A 41 10.52 -8.50 -12.70
N GLU A 42 10.05 -7.36 -12.21
CA GLU A 42 10.82 -6.47 -11.34
C GLU A 42 10.94 -7.11 -9.95
N VAL A 43 12.14 -7.57 -9.60
CA VAL A 43 12.46 -8.15 -8.30
C VAL A 43 13.74 -7.56 -7.74
N ASP A 44 13.80 -7.42 -6.43
CA ASP A 44 14.96 -6.94 -5.69
C ASP A 44 15.48 -7.97 -4.69
N ASP A 45 16.68 -7.72 -4.16
CA ASP A 45 17.45 -8.57 -3.26
C ASP A 45 16.94 -8.58 -1.81
N THR A 46 15.97 -7.72 -1.49
CA THR A 46 15.25 -7.74 -0.21
C THR A 46 14.12 -8.77 -0.21
N MET A 47 13.61 -9.14 -1.39
CA MET A 47 12.51 -10.09 -1.55
C MET A 47 12.92 -11.51 -1.14
N GLY A 48 12.25 -12.04 -0.11
CA GLY A 48 12.36 -13.45 0.25
C GLY A 48 11.68 -14.37 -0.76
N LYS A 49 11.95 -15.67 -0.67
CA LYS A 49 11.36 -16.70 -1.54
C LYS A 49 9.83 -16.66 -1.63
N GLY A 50 9.14 -16.33 -0.53
CA GLY A 50 7.69 -16.12 -0.52
C GLY A 50 7.24 -15.06 -1.52
N LYS A 51 7.81 -13.86 -1.40
CA LYS A 51 7.50 -12.70 -2.24
C LYS A 51 7.86 -12.94 -3.71
N LEU A 52 9.00 -13.59 -3.98
CA LEU A 52 9.41 -13.90 -5.36
C LEU A 52 8.40 -14.78 -6.11
N ILE A 53 7.86 -15.81 -5.45
CA ILE A 53 6.85 -16.67 -6.08
C ILE A 53 5.52 -15.93 -6.24
N ASP A 54 5.15 -15.08 -5.28
CA ASP A 54 3.95 -14.24 -5.36
C ASP A 54 4.01 -13.31 -6.58
N GLU A 55 5.13 -12.62 -6.78
CA GLU A 55 5.38 -11.79 -7.96
C GLU A 55 5.33 -12.59 -9.27
N ILE A 56 5.93 -13.79 -9.30
CA ILE A 56 5.84 -14.70 -10.46
C ILE A 56 4.38 -15.08 -10.76
N PHE A 57 3.60 -15.38 -9.73
CA PHE A 57 2.20 -15.74 -9.88
C PHE A 57 1.35 -14.55 -10.32
N GLY A 58 1.47 -13.40 -9.67
CA GLY A 58 0.72 -12.18 -9.98
C GLY A 58 0.91 -11.75 -11.42
N GLU A 59 2.17 -11.62 -11.86
CA GLU A 59 2.50 -11.12 -13.19
C GLU A 59 2.21 -12.11 -14.32
N LYS A 60 2.40 -13.42 -14.11
CA LYS A 60 2.31 -14.41 -15.20
C LYS A 60 1.10 -15.32 -15.15
N CYS A 61 0.47 -15.49 -13.99
CA CYS A 61 -0.58 -16.48 -13.78
C CYS A 61 -1.93 -15.84 -13.52
N GLU A 62 -2.03 -14.88 -12.59
CA GLU A 62 -3.28 -14.32 -12.07
C GLU A 62 -4.26 -13.94 -13.20
N GLY A 63 -3.80 -13.13 -14.17
CA GLY A 63 -4.61 -12.65 -15.29
C GLY A 63 -5.21 -13.74 -16.20
N ASN A 64 -4.74 -14.99 -16.14
CA ASN A 64 -5.23 -16.08 -16.96
C ASN A 64 -6.46 -16.79 -16.37
N PHE A 65 -6.79 -16.56 -15.10
CA PHE A 65 -7.89 -17.23 -14.41
C PHE A 65 -9.23 -16.50 -14.61
N ILE A 66 -9.77 -16.62 -15.83
CA ILE A 66 -11.04 -15.95 -16.20
C ILE A 66 -12.24 -16.59 -15.50
N GLN A 67 -12.33 -17.92 -15.48
CA GLN A 67 -13.39 -18.62 -14.75
C GLN A 67 -13.02 -18.76 -13.29
N PRO A 68 -14.01 -18.82 -12.37
CA PRO A 68 -13.76 -19.08 -10.96
C PRO A 68 -12.89 -20.30 -10.78
N THR A 69 -11.71 -20.10 -10.20
CA THR A 69 -10.69 -21.14 -10.01
C THR A 69 -10.10 -20.99 -8.62
N PHE A 70 -10.05 -22.08 -7.86
CA PHE A 70 -9.33 -22.11 -6.60
C PHE A 70 -7.86 -22.37 -6.86
N ILE A 71 -7.02 -21.45 -6.42
CA ILE A 71 -5.57 -21.64 -6.33
C ILE A 71 -5.29 -22.19 -4.94
N THR A 72 -4.62 -23.33 -4.83
CA THR A 72 -4.43 -24.03 -3.54
C THR A 72 -2.95 -24.28 -3.25
N ASP A 73 -2.66 -24.71 -2.02
CA ASP A 73 -1.37 -25.24 -1.59
C ASP A 73 -0.23 -24.21 -1.72
N TYR A 74 -0.42 -23.06 -1.07
CA TYR A 74 0.57 -21.99 -1.02
C TYR A 74 1.77 -22.42 -0.16
N PRO A 75 3.00 -22.05 -0.54
CA PRO A 75 4.18 -22.29 0.30
C PRO A 75 4.07 -21.68 1.71
N LYS A 76 4.66 -22.37 2.70
CA LYS A 76 4.66 -21.97 4.12
C LYS A 76 5.19 -20.58 4.36
N GLU A 77 6.25 -20.20 3.65
CA GLU A 77 6.92 -18.91 3.79
C GLU A 77 6.02 -17.71 3.43
N MET A 78 4.96 -17.92 2.64
CA MET A 78 4.01 -16.87 2.23
C MET A 78 2.78 -16.76 3.13
N SER A 79 2.60 -17.73 4.02
CA SER A 79 1.33 -17.94 4.72
C SER A 79 1.61 -18.06 6.22
N PRO A 80 2.04 -16.97 6.88
CA PRO A 80 2.52 -16.99 8.27
C PRO A 80 1.44 -17.32 9.31
N LEU A 81 0.16 -17.21 8.94
CA LEU A 81 -0.99 -17.51 9.79
C LEU A 81 -1.70 -18.83 9.40
N THR A 82 -1.22 -19.52 8.38
CA THR A 82 -1.88 -20.71 7.86
C THR A 82 -1.22 -21.99 8.37
N LYS A 83 -2.04 -22.95 8.77
CA LYS A 83 -1.58 -24.26 9.18
C LYS A 83 -0.81 -24.97 8.06
N GLU A 84 0.24 -25.69 8.45
CA GLU A 84 1.00 -26.55 7.54
C GLU A 84 0.08 -27.56 6.85
N HIS A 85 0.40 -27.87 5.59
CA HIS A 85 -0.35 -28.85 4.82
C HIS A 85 -0.12 -30.25 5.37
N ARG A 86 -1.21 -31.02 5.58
CA ARG A 86 -1.18 -32.33 6.24
C ARG A 86 -0.25 -33.38 5.58
N ASN A 87 0.07 -33.20 4.30
CA ASN A 87 0.89 -34.13 3.53
C ASN A 87 2.25 -33.54 3.10
N ASP A 88 2.45 -32.22 3.22
CA ASP A 88 3.69 -31.57 2.80
C ASP A 88 4.01 -30.38 3.72
N PRO A 89 5.02 -30.46 4.59
CA PRO A 89 5.35 -29.41 5.55
C PRO A 89 5.85 -28.11 4.88
N ASN A 90 6.22 -28.14 3.59
CA ASN A 90 6.63 -26.94 2.87
C ASN A 90 5.45 -26.12 2.35
N LEU A 91 4.24 -26.68 2.38
CA LEU A 91 3.01 -26.07 1.88
C LEU A 91 2.03 -25.81 3.04
N THR A 92 0.94 -25.12 2.72
CA THR A 92 -0.08 -24.73 3.68
C THR A 92 -1.47 -25.03 3.16
N GLU A 93 -2.42 -25.27 4.08
CA GLU A 93 -3.82 -25.49 3.73
C GLU A 93 -4.53 -24.15 3.47
N ARG A 94 -4.08 -23.45 2.42
CA ARG A 94 -4.61 -22.16 1.94
C ARG A 94 -5.21 -22.32 0.56
N PHE A 95 -6.26 -21.55 0.28
CA PHE A 95 -6.69 -21.28 -1.07
C PHE A 95 -7.05 -19.82 -1.29
N GLU A 96 -6.88 -19.38 -2.53
CA GLU A 96 -7.48 -18.14 -3.03
C GLU A 96 -8.45 -18.45 -4.16
N LEU A 97 -9.55 -17.71 -4.23
CA LEU A 97 -10.51 -17.79 -5.33
C LEU A 97 -10.21 -16.70 -6.34
N MET A 98 -9.72 -17.10 -7.51
CA MET A 98 -9.47 -16.21 -8.64
C MET A 98 -10.68 -16.18 -9.57
N VAL A 99 -11.10 -14.99 -9.99
CA VAL A 99 -12.21 -14.77 -10.92
C VAL A 99 -11.88 -13.56 -11.80
N CYS A 100 -12.04 -13.68 -13.12
CA CYS A 100 -11.67 -12.60 -14.06
C CYS A 100 -10.23 -12.11 -13.91
N GLY A 101 -9.32 -13.01 -13.51
CA GLY A 101 -7.92 -12.68 -13.25
C GLY A 101 -7.69 -11.75 -12.06
N LYS A 102 -8.59 -11.78 -11.08
CA LYS A 102 -8.44 -11.11 -9.78
C LYS A 102 -8.84 -12.03 -8.64
N GLU A 103 -8.15 -11.89 -7.53
CA GLU A 103 -8.49 -12.54 -6.27
C GLU A 103 -9.79 -11.98 -5.68
N ILE A 104 -10.74 -12.84 -5.32
CA ILE A 104 -12.02 -12.48 -4.64
C ILE A 104 -12.04 -12.93 -3.19
N ALA A 105 -11.39 -14.05 -2.88
CA ALA A 105 -11.42 -14.60 -1.54
C ALA A 105 -10.09 -15.26 -1.21
N ASN A 106 -9.70 -15.18 0.05
CA ASN A 106 -8.57 -15.88 0.63
C ASN A 106 -9.08 -16.66 1.86
N ALA A 107 -8.72 -17.92 1.96
CA ALA A 107 -9.20 -18.80 3.00
C ALA A 107 -8.17 -19.84 3.35
N TYR A 108 -8.19 -20.29 4.59
CA TYR A 108 -7.21 -21.26 5.06
C TYR A 108 -7.65 -22.00 6.32
N SER A 109 -7.00 -23.13 6.59
CA SER A 109 -7.00 -23.73 7.92
C SER A 109 -6.13 -22.87 8.84
N GLU A 110 -6.71 -22.36 9.92
CA GLU A 110 -6.03 -21.45 10.84
C GLU A 110 -4.87 -22.15 11.56
N LEU A 111 -3.73 -21.46 11.66
CA LEU A 111 -2.64 -21.91 12.52
C LEU A 111 -3.04 -21.70 13.98
N ASN A 112 -3.26 -22.81 14.67
CA ASN A 112 -3.73 -22.81 16.05
C ASN A 112 -2.66 -23.32 17.05
N ASP A 113 -1.43 -23.55 16.60
CA ASP A 113 -0.29 -23.88 17.46
C ASP A 113 0.47 -22.60 17.82
N PRO A 114 0.48 -22.18 19.11
CA PRO A 114 1.14 -20.95 19.52
C PRO A 114 2.66 -20.99 19.37
N ILE A 115 3.27 -22.18 19.37
CA ILE A 115 4.73 -22.33 19.23
C ILE A 115 5.14 -22.07 17.78
N ASP A 116 4.50 -22.77 16.83
CA ASP A 116 4.73 -22.52 15.38
C ASP A 116 4.34 -21.08 15.01
N GLN A 117 3.25 -20.54 15.56
CA GLN A 117 2.87 -19.15 15.28
C GLN A 117 3.92 -18.14 15.74
N ARG A 118 4.56 -18.37 16.90
CA ARG A 118 5.65 -17.51 17.40
C ARG A 118 6.87 -17.59 16.47
N GLU A 119 7.30 -18.80 16.10
CA GLU A 119 8.43 -19.00 15.19
C GLU A 119 8.21 -18.29 13.84
N ARG A 120 6.97 -18.32 13.33
CA ARG A 120 6.61 -17.61 12.09
C ARG A 120 6.64 -16.10 12.23
N PHE A 121 6.20 -15.55 13.35
CA PHE A 121 6.32 -14.10 13.58
C PHE A 121 7.78 -13.66 13.74
N GLU A 122 8.62 -14.47 14.38
CA GLU A 122 10.06 -14.19 14.48
C GLU A 122 10.72 -14.21 13.09
N ALA A 123 10.35 -15.16 12.24
CA ALA A 123 10.81 -15.22 10.85
C ALA A 123 10.34 -14.01 10.01
N GLN A 124 9.09 -13.57 10.18
CA GLN A 124 8.55 -12.37 9.53
C GLN A 124 9.27 -11.09 10.00
N MET A 125 9.57 -10.98 11.29
CA MET A 125 10.34 -9.85 11.82
C MET A 125 11.76 -9.79 11.22
N ALA A 126 12.41 -10.93 11.01
CA ALA A 126 13.70 -10.98 10.31
C ALA A 126 13.61 -10.55 8.83
N LEU A 127 12.46 -10.75 8.17
CA LEU A 127 12.19 -10.21 6.84
C LEU A 127 11.93 -8.70 6.88
N SER A 128 11.23 -8.19 7.89
CA SER A 128 11.05 -6.75 8.11
C SER A 128 12.40 -6.03 8.25
N GLU A 129 13.36 -6.63 8.97
CA GLU A 129 14.72 -6.09 9.10
C GLU A 129 15.49 -6.04 7.76
N ARG A 130 15.07 -6.83 6.75
CA ARG A 130 15.60 -6.75 5.37
C ARG A 130 14.94 -5.65 4.53
N GLY A 131 13.97 -4.92 5.07
CA GLY A 131 13.26 -3.83 4.40
C GLY A 131 11.89 -4.21 3.84
N ASP A 132 11.29 -5.32 4.28
CA ASP A 132 9.92 -5.67 3.89
C ASP A 132 8.89 -4.91 4.73
N ASP A 133 8.34 -3.84 4.15
CA ASP A 133 7.35 -2.95 4.81
C ASP A 133 6.00 -3.66 5.08
N GLU A 134 5.74 -4.81 4.45
CA GLU A 134 4.50 -5.58 4.60
C GLU A 134 4.58 -6.69 5.67
N ALA A 135 5.76 -6.90 6.25
CA ALA A 135 5.99 -7.95 7.23
C ALA A 135 5.23 -7.70 8.54
N MET A 136 4.72 -8.78 9.14
CA MET A 136 3.93 -8.71 10.37
C MET A 136 4.82 -8.45 11.61
N PHE A 137 4.31 -7.63 12.54
CA PHE A 137 4.89 -7.48 13.87
C PHE A 137 4.43 -8.59 14.82
N ILE A 138 5.24 -8.88 15.85
CA ILE A 138 4.89 -9.89 16.85
C ILE A 138 3.79 -9.35 17.78
N ASP A 139 2.56 -9.85 17.61
CA ASP A 139 1.44 -9.59 18.52
C ASP A 139 1.46 -10.59 19.70
N GLN A 140 1.94 -10.13 20.86
CA GLN A 140 2.03 -10.95 22.07
C GLN A 140 0.66 -11.29 22.68
N ASP A 141 -0.35 -10.45 22.49
CA ASP A 141 -1.69 -10.72 23.01
C ASP A 141 -2.42 -11.75 22.14
N PHE A 142 -2.21 -11.73 20.82
CA PHE A 142 -2.66 -12.80 19.92
C PHE A 142 -2.01 -14.15 20.25
N LEU A 143 -0.68 -14.19 20.45
CA LEU A 143 0.02 -15.41 20.86
C LEU A 143 -0.52 -15.94 22.20
N ARG A 144 -0.69 -15.06 23.19
CA ARG A 144 -1.29 -15.44 24.48
C ARG A 144 -2.70 -16.00 24.30
N ALA A 145 -3.50 -15.44 23.41
CA ALA A 145 -4.84 -15.96 23.13
C ALA A 145 -4.80 -17.38 22.54
N LEU A 146 -3.85 -17.68 21.64
CA LEU A 146 -3.64 -19.02 21.11
C LEU A 146 -3.21 -20.03 22.18
N GLU A 147 -2.40 -19.60 23.16
CA GLU A 147 -1.97 -20.44 24.30
C GLU A 147 -3.12 -20.92 25.19
N PHE A 148 -4.26 -20.20 25.22
CA PHE A 148 -5.48 -20.67 25.91
C PHE A 148 -6.21 -21.78 25.16
N GLY A 149 -5.83 -22.07 23.91
CA GLY A 149 -6.35 -23.15 23.10
C GLY A 149 -7.40 -22.69 22.10
N MET A 150 -6.96 -22.42 20.87
CA MET A 150 -7.84 -22.23 19.73
C MET A 150 -8.21 -23.60 19.10
N PRO A 151 -9.50 -23.94 18.94
CA PRO A 151 -9.91 -25.18 18.29
C PRO A 151 -9.50 -25.19 16.80
N PRO A 152 -9.44 -26.38 16.15
CA PRO A 152 -9.26 -26.45 14.71
C PRO A 152 -10.32 -25.62 13.99
N THR A 153 -9.88 -24.57 13.31
CA THR A 153 -10.74 -23.53 12.71
C THR A 153 -10.30 -23.26 11.28
N SER A 154 -11.21 -22.74 10.45
CA SER A 154 -10.88 -22.22 9.14
C SER A 154 -11.46 -20.81 9.00
N GLY A 155 -10.65 -19.89 8.49
CA GLY A 155 -11.03 -18.53 8.17
C GLY A 155 -11.32 -18.35 6.68
N LEU A 156 -12.12 -17.34 6.38
CA LEU A 156 -12.47 -16.93 5.02
C LEU A 156 -12.62 -15.41 4.99
N GLY A 157 -11.79 -14.75 4.17
CA GLY A 157 -11.95 -13.36 3.77
C GLY A 157 -12.54 -13.28 2.36
N ILE A 158 -13.52 -12.39 2.14
CA ILE A 158 -14.08 -12.11 0.82
C ILE A 158 -14.01 -10.61 0.56
N GLY A 159 -13.41 -10.22 -0.56
CA GLY A 159 -13.42 -8.84 -1.05
C GLY A 159 -14.81 -8.47 -1.58
N MET A 160 -15.64 -7.89 -0.71
CA MET A 160 -17.02 -7.53 -1.06
C MET A 160 -17.10 -6.54 -2.21
N ASP A 161 -16.23 -5.53 -2.26
CA ASP A 161 -16.20 -4.55 -3.35
C ASP A 161 -15.91 -5.24 -4.70
N ARG A 162 -14.90 -6.11 -4.74
CA ARG A 162 -14.55 -6.90 -5.93
C ARG A 162 -15.71 -7.80 -6.35
N LEU A 163 -16.37 -8.46 -5.40
CA LEU A 163 -17.55 -9.28 -5.69
C LEU A 163 -18.67 -8.45 -6.33
N ILE A 164 -18.98 -7.28 -5.78
CA ILE A 164 -20.00 -6.39 -6.33
C ILE A 164 -19.59 -5.85 -7.71
N MET A 165 -18.30 -5.52 -7.92
CA MET A 165 -17.78 -5.12 -9.24
C MET A 165 -18.11 -6.18 -10.31
N PHE A 166 -17.86 -7.46 -10.02
CA PHE A 166 -18.18 -8.53 -10.97
C PHE A 166 -19.67 -8.75 -11.17
N LEU A 167 -20.48 -8.68 -10.10
CA LEU A 167 -21.93 -8.85 -10.19
C LEU A 167 -22.64 -7.69 -10.91
N THR A 168 -22.05 -6.50 -10.87
CA THR A 168 -22.58 -5.29 -11.50
C THR A 168 -21.91 -4.96 -12.83
N ASN A 169 -20.93 -5.76 -13.25
CA ASN A 169 -20.12 -5.54 -14.46
C ASN A 169 -19.44 -4.17 -14.50
N ASN A 170 -18.86 -3.77 -13.36
CA ASN A 170 -18.06 -2.57 -13.22
C ASN A 170 -16.57 -2.90 -13.14
N GLU A 171 -15.75 -2.23 -13.94
CA GLU A 171 -14.29 -2.46 -13.96
C GLU A 171 -13.54 -1.66 -12.88
N SER A 172 -14.14 -0.57 -12.38
CA SER A 172 -13.55 0.30 -11.35
C SER A 172 -14.26 0.13 -10.01
N ILE A 173 -13.47 -0.02 -8.94
CA ILE A 173 -13.97 -0.07 -7.56
C ILE A 173 -14.71 1.22 -7.16
N GLN A 174 -14.40 2.34 -7.83
CA GLN A 174 -15.06 3.62 -7.57
C GLN A 174 -16.55 3.62 -7.93
N GLU A 175 -16.96 2.75 -8.86
CA GLU A 175 -18.37 2.63 -9.30
C GLU A 175 -19.23 1.86 -8.30
N VAL A 176 -18.62 1.13 -7.37
CA VAL A 176 -19.33 0.34 -6.34
C VAL A 176 -19.24 0.96 -4.95
N LEU A 177 -18.59 2.12 -4.83
CA LEU A 177 -18.45 2.89 -3.60
C LEU A 177 -19.20 4.22 -3.73
N PHE A 178 -20.01 4.60 -2.73
CA PHE A 178 -20.72 5.89 -2.77
C PHE A 178 -19.77 7.09 -2.71
N PHE A 179 -18.67 6.98 -1.97
CA PHE A 179 -17.68 8.04 -1.78
C PHE A 179 -16.27 7.44 -1.85
N PRO A 180 -15.77 7.13 -3.06
CA PRO A 180 -14.42 6.60 -3.21
C PRO A 180 -13.37 7.64 -2.79
N GLN A 181 -12.22 7.16 -2.30
CA GLN A 181 -11.09 8.04 -2.00
C GLN A 181 -10.60 8.70 -3.28
N MET A 182 -10.70 10.02 -3.33
CA MET A 182 -10.18 10.83 -4.44
C MET A 182 -8.80 11.39 -4.11
N LYS A 183 -8.00 11.66 -5.15
CA LYS A 183 -6.79 12.46 -4.97
C LYS A 183 -7.22 13.85 -4.47
N PRO A 184 -6.56 14.41 -3.44
CA PRO A 184 -6.82 15.79 -3.03
C PRO A 184 -6.69 16.71 -4.23
N GLU A 185 -7.56 17.72 -4.30
CA GLU A 185 -7.40 18.77 -5.31
C GLU A 185 -6.01 19.37 -5.17
N ALA A 186 -5.30 19.49 -6.30
CA ALA A 186 -4.07 20.25 -6.32
C ALA A 186 -4.42 21.67 -5.88
N LYS A 187 -3.96 22.07 -4.70
CA LYS A 187 -3.98 23.48 -4.33
C LYS A 187 -3.19 24.17 -5.43
N VAL A 188 -3.90 24.95 -6.26
CA VAL A 188 -3.25 25.90 -7.15
C VAL A 188 -2.61 26.93 -6.24
N THR A 189 -1.42 26.63 -5.71
CA THR A 189 -0.46 27.66 -5.42
C THR A 189 -0.24 28.29 -6.78
N GLN A 190 -0.95 29.40 -7.04
CA GLN A 190 -0.53 30.29 -8.11
C GLN A 190 0.96 30.48 -7.87
N SER A 191 1.79 29.97 -8.77
CA SER A 191 3.21 30.28 -8.80
C SER A 191 3.30 31.74 -9.21
N VAL A 192 2.92 32.62 -8.30
CA VAL A 192 3.10 34.04 -8.46
C VAL A 192 4.61 34.20 -8.49
N GLU A 193 5.15 34.62 -9.63
CA GLU A 193 6.56 34.94 -9.75
C GLU A 193 6.86 36.12 -8.82
N LEU A 194 7.39 35.81 -7.64
CA LEU A 194 7.84 36.79 -6.67
C LEU A 194 9.29 37.17 -7.00
N ASN A 195 9.58 38.47 -6.95
CA ASN A 195 10.97 38.93 -6.98
C ASN A 195 11.67 38.61 -5.63
N GLU A 196 12.99 38.78 -5.54
CA GLU A 196 13.76 38.43 -4.34
C GLU A 196 13.26 39.13 -3.06
N ASP A 197 12.92 40.42 -3.16
CA ASP A 197 12.40 41.19 -2.02
C ASP A 197 10.99 40.68 -1.60
N GLU A 198 10.15 40.30 -2.57
CA GLU A 198 8.81 39.72 -2.31
C GLU A 198 8.88 38.31 -1.72
N LYS A 199 9.81 37.46 -2.19
CA LYS A 199 10.04 36.13 -1.62
C LYS A 199 10.46 36.20 -0.16
N MET A 200 11.36 37.13 0.16
CA MET A 200 11.83 37.33 1.54
C MET A 200 10.69 37.69 2.49
N VAL A 201 9.82 38.64 2.09
CA VAL A 201 8.66 39.04 2.90
C VAL A 201 7.61 37.91 2.97
N PHE A 202 7.42 37.17 1.88
CA PHE A 202 6.53 36.01 1.83
C PHE A 202 6.97 34.89 2.79
N GLU A 203 8.27 34.56 2.85
CA GLU A 203 8.80 33.54 3.77
C GLU A 203 8.62 33.92 5.24
N ILE A 204 8.75 35.22 5.57
CA ILE A 204 8.50 35.71 6.93
C ILE A 204 7.00 35.58 7.27
N LEU A 205 6.12 35.94 6.34
CA LEU A 205 4.66 35.80 6.52
C LEU A 205 4.21 34.34 6.59
N GLN A 206 4.85 33.43 5.84
CA GLN A 206 4.52 32.00 5.87
C GLN A 206 4.77 31.37 7.25
N LYS A 207 5.74 31.88 8.00
CA LYS A 207 6.08 31.38 9.35
C LYS A 207 5.16 31.88 10.45
N ALA A 208 4.52 33.03 10.25
CA ALA A 208 3.76 33.73 11.30
C ALA A 208 2.27 33.89 10.99
N GLU A 209 1.83 33.63 9.76
CA GLU A 209 0.48 33.81 9.19
C GLU A 209 -0.06 35.26 9.20
N THR A 210 0.20 36.03 10.25
CA THR A 210 -0.18 37.44 10.43
C THR A 210 0.86 38.17 11.27
N LEU A 211 1.34 39.33 10.82
CA LEU A 211 2.28 40.17 11.58
C LEU A 211 1.91 41.66 11.54
N PRO A 212 2.21 42.44 12.58
CA PRO A 212 2.19 43.89 12.51
C PRO A 212 3.13 44.42 11.42
N LEU A 213 2.69 45.45 10.71
CA LEU A 213 3.40 46.02 9.57
C LEU A 213 4.81 46.49 9.98
N GLU A 214 4.93 47.15 11.13
CA GLU A 214 6.22 47.66 11.63
C GLU A 214 7.19 46.53 11.98
N ASP A 215 6.69 45.44 12.53
CA ASP A 215 7.50 44.26 12.87
C ASP A 215 7.96 43.54 11.61
N LEU A 216 7.05 43.35 10.65
CA LEU A 216 7.37 42.72 9.37
C LEU A 216 8.39 43.55 8.57
N LYS A 217 8.24 44.88 8.59
CA LYS A 217 9.17 45.81 7.95
C LYS A 217 10.54 45.76 8.60
N THR A 218 10.60 45.75 9.93
CA THR A 218 11.85 45.63 10.70
C THR A 218 12.55 44.30 10.43
N GLN A 219 11.81 43.19 10.42
CA GLN A 219 12.35 41.86 10.13
C GLN A 219 12.82 41.70 8.69
N SER A 220 12.15 42.34 7.73
CA SER A 220 12.55 42.30 6.31
C SER A 220 13.84 43.08 6.02
N GLY A 221 14.22 44.04 6.87
CA GLY A 221 15.41 44.89 6.67
C GLY A 221 15.36 45.79 5.41
N LEU A 222 14.19 45.91 4.76
CA LEU A 222 14.03 46.67 3.53
C LEU A 222 14.02 48.18 3.79
N SER A 223 14.62 48.96 2.88
CA SER A 223 14.52 50.42 2.92
C SER A 223 13.09 50.87 2.62
N ASN A 224 12.67 52.05 3.12
CA ASN A 224 11.29 52.56 2.96
C ASN A 224 10.78 52.48 1.50
N LYS A 225 11.63 52.86 0.54
CA LYS A 225 11.27 52.83 -0.89
C LYS A 225 11.11 51.41 -1.44
N LYS A 226 11.92 50.45 -0.97
CA LYS A 226 11.83 49.04 -1.38
C LYS A 226 10.61 48.38 -0.74
N TRP A 227 10.39 48.60 0.55
CA TRP A 227 9.23 48.11 1.31
C TRP A 227 7.91 48.46 0.63
N ASP A 228 7.70 49.73 0.28
CA ASP A 228 6.46 50.18 -0.35
C ASP A 228 6.22 49.52 -1.72
N LYS A 229 7.29 49.21 -2.46
CA LYS A 229 7.22 48.50 -3.73
C LYS A 229 6.86 47.02 -3.53
N THR A 230 7.50 46.38 -2.56
CA THR A 230 7.33 44.95 -2.24
C THR A 230 5.94 44.65 -1.71
N ILE A 231 5.42 45.42 -0.74
CA ILE A 231 4.08 45.21 -0.19
C ILE A 231 3.00 45.49 -1.24
N LYS A 232 3.16 46.53 -2.08
CA LYS A 232 2.24 46.76 -3.20
C LYS A 232 2.27 45.62 -4.21
N GLY A 233 3.45 45.06 -4.49
CA GLY A 233 3.62 43.87 -5.32
C GLY A 233 2.86 42.67 -4.77
N LEU A 234 3.12 42.29 -3.52
CA LEU A 234 2.45 41.17 -2.84
C LEU A 234 0.92 41.34 -2.76
N THR A 235 0.45 42.56 -2.46
CA THR A 235 -0.98 42.87 -2.41
C THR A 235 -1.63 42.80 -3.80
N SER A 236 -0.96 43.34 -4.84
CA SER A 236 -1.46 43.29 -6.21
C SER A 236 -1.56 41.86 -6.75
N LYS A 237 -0.65 40.99 -6.30
CA LYS A 237 -0.57 39.58 -6.65
C LYS A 237 -1.48 38.69 -5.80
N LYS A 238 -2.27 39.27 -4.88
CA LYS A 238 -3.16 38.56 -3.93
C LYS A 238 -2.43 37.55 -3.04
N VAL A 239 -1.17 37.81 -2.73
CA VAL A 239 -0.35 36.95 -1.85
C VAL A 239 -0.43 37.43 -0.39
N ALA A 240 -0.62 38.72 -0.17
CA ALA A 240 -0.78 39.29 1.16
C ALA A 240 -1.86 40.39 1.18
N SER A 241 -2.50 40.60 2.32
CA SER A 241 -3.45 41.69 2.57
C SER A 241 -2.98 42.57 3.72
N VAL A 242 -3.26 43.87 3.66
CA VAL A 242 -2.99 44.82 4.76
C VAL A 242 -4.33 45.23 5.36
N GLU A 243 -4.55 44.88 6.62
CA GLU A 243 -5.77 45.17 7.36
C GLU A 243 -5.47 46.15 8.50
N LYS A 244 -6.38 47.09 8.74
CA LYS A 244 -6.28 48.01 9.88
C LYS A 244 -7.09 47.45 11.04
N GLN A 245 -6.44 47.22 12.18
CA GLN A 245 -7.09 46.80 13.42
C GLN A 245 -6.78 47.82 14.52
N GLY A 246 -7.75 48.70 14.81
CA GLY A 246 -7.54 49.84 15.72
C GLY A 246 -6.53 50.83 15.16
N ASP A 247 -5.50 51.16 15.95
CA ASP A 247 -4.40 52.06 15.54
C ASP A 247 -3.25 51.33 14.82
N ASN A 248 -3.31 49.99 14.71
CA ASN A 248 -2.25 49.17 14.12
C ASN A 248 -2.60 48.66 12.72
N LEU A 249 -1.59 48.54 11.85
CA LEU A 249 -1.69 47.88 10.55
C LEU A 249 -1.12 46.47 10.67
N LEU A 250 -1.89 45.48 10.23
CA LEU A 250 -1.50 44.06 10.18
C LEU A 250 -1.36 43.62 8.73
N VAL A 251 -0.39 42.76 8.46
CA VAL A 251 -0.19 42.11 7.16
C VAL A 251 -0.45 40.62 7.32
N LYS A 252 -1.35 40.07 6.50
CA LYS A 252 -1.74 38.66 6.51
C LYS A 252 -1.41 37.99 5.19
N LEU A 253 -1.08 36.71 5.23
CA LEU A 253 -1.00 35.88 4.03
C LEU A 253 -2.42 35.52 3.56
N VAL A 254 -2.66 35.56 2.25
CA VAL A 254 -3.95 35.26 1.60
C VAL A 254 -3.92 33.87 0.98
#